data_AF-A0A928WKZ6-F1
#
_entry.id   AF-A0A928WKZ6-F1
#
_cell.length_a   1.000
_cell.length_b   1.000
_cell.length_c   1.000
_cell.angle_alpha   90.00
_cell.angle_beta   90.00
_cell.angle_gamma   90.00
#
_symmetry.space_group_name_H-M   'P 1'
#
loop_
_entity.id
_entity.type
_entity.pdbx_description
1 polymer ?
#
loop_
_entity_poly.entity_id
_entity_poly.type
_entity_poly.pdbx_seq_one_letter_code
_entity_poly.pdbx_strand_id
1 'polypeptide(L)'
;MSVSERTIKAFIQVIETQSALFSLEDWQELHQLTVNLPEDTQEISIIIRDWLKLEKRHQIREAFEKHRKTIPSSFSFSNQRLGIGGSKSPTPPNQPSESSKELLENVIKKNSPLSDKPKNNQQH
;
A
#
# COMPACT_ATOMS: atom_id res chain seq x y z
N MET A 1 8.54 14.90 -4.41
CA MET A 1 7.46 13.89 -4.43
C MET A 1 6.16 14.58 -4.77
N SER A 2 5.43 14.06 -5.75
CA SER A 2 4.13 14.60 -6.19
C SER A 2 3.03 14.33 -5.15
N VAL A 3 1.93 15.09 -5.21
CA VAL A 3 0.77 14.89 -4.32
C VAL A 3 0.23 13.46 -4.42
N SER A 4 0.22 12.91 -5.64
CA SER A 4 -0.25 11.56 -5.94
C SER A 4 0.63 10.48 -5.32
N GLU A 5 1.95 10.58 -5.52
CA GLU A 5 2.95 9.69 -4.92
C GLU A 5 2.86 9.72 -3.37
N ARG A 6 2.73 10.91 -2.78
CA ARG A 6 2.57 11.07 -1.32
C ARG A 6 1.29 10.43 -0.81
N THR A 7 0.21 10.49 -1.59
CA THR A 7 -1.08 9.85 -1.27
C THR A 7 -0.92 8.34 -1.23
N ILE A 8 -0.39 7.73 -2.30
CA ILE A 8 -0.21 6.27 -2.36
C ILE A 8 0.69 5.79 -1.21
N LYS A 9 1.77 6.52 -0.92
CA LYS A 9 2.68 6.19 0.18
C LYS A 9 2.03 6.28 1.56
N ALA A 10 1.25 7.35 1.82
CA ALA A 10 0.52 7.47 3.07
C ALA A 10 -0.44 6.30 3.26
N PHE A 11 -1.10 5.88 2.18
CA PHE A 11 -2.01 4.74 2.21
C PHE A 11 -1.29 3.42 2.49
N ILE A 12 -0.18 3.15 1.81
CA ILE A 12 0.68 1.99 2.08
C ILE A 12 1.13 1.95 3.55
N GLN A 13 1.53 3.09 4.11
CA GLN A 13 1.94 3.17 5.51
C GLN A 13 0.79 2.84 6.47
N VAL A 14 -0.45 3.24 6.17
CA VAL A 14 -1.62 2.85 6.97
C VAL A 14 -1.81 1.33 6.90
N ILE A 15 -1.69 0.74 5.71
CA ILE A 15 -1.82 -0.71 5.56
C ILE A 15 -0.74 -1.45 6.38
N GLU A 16 0.51 -1.03 6.31
CA GLU A 16 1.61 -1.72 7.00
C GLU A 16 1.61 -1.51 8.53
N THR A 17 1.22 -0.32 8.99
CA THR A 17 1.30 0.04 10.43
C THR A 17 0.00 -0.20 11.18
N GLN A 18 -1.13 -0.18 10.46
CA GLN A 18 -2.47 -0.17 11.01
C GLN A 18 -3.39 -1.11 10.21
N SER A 19 -2.87 -2.24 9.74
CA SER A 19 -3.64 -3.31 9.06
C SER A 19 -4.88 -3.76 9.86
N ALA A 20 -4.83 -3.66 11.19
CA ALA A 20 -5.95 -3.97 12.08
C ALA A 20 -7.15 -3.02 11.95
N LEU A 21 -7.00 -1.84 11.33
CA LEU A 21 -8.11 -0.94 11.04
C LEU A 21 -8.95 -1.39 9.84
N PHE A 22 -8.44 -2.32 9.04
CA PHE A 22 -9.10 -2.80 7.84
C PHE A 22 -9.92 -4.05 8.18
N SER A 23 -11.22 -3.99 7.88
CA SER A 23 -12.08 -5.16 7.99
C SER A 23 -11.83 -6.14 6.84
N LEU A 24 -12.33 -7.37 6.97
CA LEU A 24 -12.24 -8.36 5.89
C LEU A 24 -12.87 -7.85 4.58
N GLU A 25 -13.99 -7.14 4.68
CA GLU A 25 -14.68 -6.54 3.52
C GLU A 25 -13.81 -5.46 2.87
N ASP A 26 -13.15 -4.60 3.67
CA ASP A 26 -12.21 -3.60 3.14
C ASP A 26 -11.07 -4.27 2.39
N TRP A 27 -10.53 -5.38 2.91
CA TRP A 27 -9.49 -6.15 2.23
C TRP A 27 -9.97 -6.74 0.90
N GLN A 28 -11.19 -7.27 0.84
CA GLN A 28 -11.76 -7.78 -0.41
C GLN A 28 -11.90 -6.65 -1.45
N GLU A 29 -12.41 -5.50 -1.03
CA GLU A 29 -12.54 -4.33 -1.90
C GLU A 29 -11.18 -3.81 -2.36
N LEU A 30 -10.16 -3.80 -1.50
CA LEU A 30 -8.80 -3.42 -1.87
C LEU A 30 -8.16 -4.38 -2.88
N HIS A 31 -8.38 -5.68 -2.72
CA HIS A 31 -7.95 -6.66 -3.71
C HIS A 31 -8.61 -6.41 -5.07
N GLN A 32 -9.92 -6.18 -5.10
CA GLN A 32 -10.66 -5.86 -6.33
C GLN A 32 -10.18 -4.54 -6.96
N LEU A 33 -9.87 -3.54 -6.14
CA LEU A 33 -9.28 -2.29 -6.60
C LEU A 33 -7.95 -2.55 -7.29
N THR A 34 -7.03 -3.29 -6.66
CA THR A 34 -5.68 -3.53 -7.22
C THR A 34 -5.67 -4.18 -8.59
N VAL A 35 -6.61 -5.10 -8.84
CA VAL A 35 -6.78 -5.75 -10.16
C VAL A 35 -7.12 -4.73 -11.24
N ASN A 36 -7.95 -3.74 -10.90
CA ASN A 36 -8.45 -2.73 -11.83
C ASN A 36 -7.66 -1.40 -11.78
N LEU A 37 -6.57 -1.33 -11.02
CA LEU A 37 -5.79 -0.09 -10.92
C LEU A 37 -5.11 0.22 -12.27
N PRO A 38 -5.14 1.48 -12.71
CA PRO A 38 -4.34 1.95 -13.85
C PRO A 38 -2.86 1.95 -13.47
N GLU A 39 -1.98 2.11 -14.46
CA GLU A 39 -0.55 2.30 -14.22
C GLU A 39 -0.23 3.75 -13.81
N ASP A 40 -1.12 4.70 -14.13
CA ASP A 40 -0.92 6.11 -13.82
C ASP A 40 -1.02 6.39 -12.31
N THR A 41 0.03 7.01 -11.77
CA THR A 41 0.13 7.31 -10.35
C THR A 41 -0.90 8.35 -9.88
N GLN A 42 -1.30 9.29 -10.73
CA GLN A 42 -2.34 10.26 -10.37
C GLN A 42 -3.70 9.57 -10.27
N GLU A 43 -4.06 8.74 -11.25
CA GLU A 43 -5.32 8.01 -11.24
C GLU A 43 -5.41 7.05 -10.05
N ILE A 44 -4.34 6.29 -9.76
CA ILE A 44 -4.29 5.43 -8.56
C ILE A 44 -4.56 6.28 -7.29
N SER A 45 -3.96 7.46 -7.19
CA SER A 45 -4.16 8.33 -6.02
C SER A 45 -5.60 8.84 -5.90
N ILE A 46 -6.28 9.10 -7.02
CA ILE A 46 -7.68 9.51 -7.04
C ILE A 46 -8.56 8.34 -6.55
N ILE A 47 -8.35 7.15 -7.10
CA ILE A 47 -9.09 5.94 -6.74
C ILE A 47 -8.98 5.64 -5.24
N ILE A 48 -7.76 5.72 -4.67
CA ILE A 48 -7.55 5.55 -3.22
C ILE A 48 -8.33 6.60 -2.43
N ARG A 49 -8.27 7.87 -2.83
CA ARG A 49 -8.96 8.95 -2.12
C ARG A 49 -10.48 8.78 -2.20
N ASP A 50 -11.01 8.37 -3.35
CA ASP A 50 -12.43 8.09 -3.51
C ASP A 50 -12.85 6.88 -2.67
N TRP A 51 -12.05 5.82 -2.62
CA TRP A 51 -12.29 4.69 -1.74
C TRP A 51 -12.32 5.12 -0.27
N LEU A 52 -11.42 6.01 0.17
CA LEU A 52 -11.41 6.54 1.55
C LEU A 52 -12.56 7.50 1.88
N LYS A 53 -13.37 7.96 0.90
CA LYS A 53 -14.52 8.85 1.17
C LYS A 53 -15.68 8.13 1.83
N LEU A 54 -15.77 6.81 1.74
CA LEU A 54 -16.85 6.05 2.34
C LEU A 54 -16.85 6.23 3.87
N GLU A 55 -18.03 6.54 4.43
CA GLU A 55 -18.19 6.87 5.85
C GLU A 55 -17.75 5.73 6.78
N LYS A 56 -18.00 4.48 6.36
CA LYS A 56 -17.55 3.26 7.08
C LYS A 56 -16.03 3.18 7.27
N ARG A 57 -15.26 3.98 6.52
CA ARG A 57 -13.77 3.98 6.52
C ARG A 57 -13.18 5.20 7.22
N HIS A 58 -13.94 5.91 8.06
CA HIS A 58 -13.45 7.14 8.71
C HIS A 58 -12.15 6.90 9.50
N GLN A 59 -12.01 5.77 10.21
CA GLN A 59 -10.82 5.44 11.01
C GLN A 59 -9.58 5.28 10.11
N ILE A 60 -9.75 4.60 8.98
CA ILE A 60 -8.69 4.43 7.97
C ILE A 60 -8.32 5.78 7.37
N ARG A 61 -9.31 6.63 7.08
CA ARG A 61 -9.10 7.98 6.54
C ARG A 61 -8.36 8.88 7.52
N GLU A 62 -8.65 8.81 8.82
CA GLU A 62 -7.94 9.57 9.84
C GLU A 62 -6.48 9.12 9.96
N ALA A 63 -6.24 7.81 10.01
CA ALA A 63 -4.90 7.24 9.99
C ALA A 63 -4.11 7.67 8.74
N PHE A 64 -4.78 7.66 7.58
CA PHE A 64 -4.24 8.10 6.30
C PHE A 64 -3.84 9.58 6.33
N GLU A 65 -4.71 10.48 6.78
CA GLU A 65 -4.41 11.91 6.84
C GLU A 65 -3.28 12.20 7.84
N LYS A 66 -3.22 11.47 8.95
CA LYS A 66 -2.11 11.57 9.91
C LYS A 66 -0.78 11.21 9.25
N HIS A 67 -0.70 10.07 8.57
CA HIS A 67 0.50 9.63 7.85
C HIS A 67 0.83 10.55 6.67
N ARG A 68 -0.17 11.07 5.97
CA ARG A 68 0.03 12.01 4.87
C ARG A 68 0.68 13.30 5.35
N LYS A 69 0.27 13.83 6.51
CA LYS A 69 0.85 15.04 7.13
C LYS A 69 2.27 14.82 7.62
N THR A 70 2.61 13.63 8.11
CA THR A 70 3.95 13.33 8.63
C THR A 70 5.01 13.09 7.56
N ILE A 71 4.64 12.72 6.33
CA ILE A 71 5.59 12.55 5.23
C ILE A 71 6.15 13.93 4.82
N PRO A 72 7.45 14.22 5.01
CA PRO A 72 8.02 15.50 4.61
C PRO A 72 8.08 15.61 3.08
N SER A 73 7.95 16.83 2.55
CA SER A 73 7.95 17.08 1.09
C SER A 73 9.26 16.68 0.40
N SER A 74 10.36 16.55 1.14
CA SER A 74 11.68 16.10 0.70
C SER A 74 11.84 14.57 0.65
N PHE A 75 10.83 13.80 1.07
CA PHE A 75 10.90 12.35 1.15
C PHE A 75 10.76 11.70 -0.24
N SER A 76 11.69 10.83 -0.62
CA SER A 76 11.64 10.03 -1.85
C SER A 76 11.38 8.56 -1.53
N PHE A 77 10.76 7.82 -2.46
CA PHE A 77 10.62 6.36 -2.36
C PHE A 77 11.98 5.65 -2.27
N SER A 78 13.03 6.21 -2.86
CA SER A 78 14.39 5.67 -2.84
C SER A 78 15.01 5.53 -1.45
N ASN A 79 14.51 6.27 -0.45
CA ASN A 79 15.03 6.24 0.92
C ASN A 79 14.26 5.29 1.84
N GLN A 80 13.24 4.58 1.33
CA GLN A 80 12.36 3.79 2.18
C GLN A 80 12.85 2.36 2.32
N ARG A 81 13.56 2.10 3.43
CA ARG A 81 13.55 0.78 4.07
C ARG A 81 12.13 0.56 4.62
N LEU A 82 11.20 0.15 3.75
CA LEU A 82 9.85 -0.29 4.12
C LEU A 82 9.97 -1.63 4.86
N GLY A 83 10.18 -1.58 6.18
CA GLY A 83 10.18 -2.77 7.01
C GLY A 83 10.65 -2.52 8.44
N ILE A 84 9.70 -2.46 9.38
CA ILE A 84 9.94 -3.07 10.69
C ILE A 84 9.80 -4.58 10.45
N GLY A 85 10.94 -5.21 10.17
CA GLY A 85 11.03 -6.56 9.62
C GLY A 85 12.16 -6.53 8.61
N GLY A 86 13.37 -6.86 9.06
CA GLY A 86 14.66 -6.64 8.39
C GLY A 86 14.90 -7.41 7.09
N SER A 87 13.90 -7.54 6.22
CA SER A 87 14.08 -7.98 4.85
C SER A 87 14.62 -6.81 4.04
N LYS A 88 15.95 -6.75 3.89
CA LYS A 88 16.55 -6.09 2.73
C LYS A 88 15.95 -6.83 1.51
N SER A 89 14.93 -6.31 0.85
CA SER A 89 14.72 -6.70 -0.55
C SER A 89 15.89 -6.08 -1.31
N PRO A 90 16.86 -6.87 -1.78
CA PRO A 90 17.92 -6.36 -2.61
C PRO A 90 17.31 -6.25 -3.99
N THR A 91 16.61 -5.16 -4.29
CA THR A 91 16.25 -4.91 -5.68
C THR A 91 17.58 -4.69 -6.41
N PRO A 92 17.96 -5.56 -7.35
CA PRO A 92 19.20 -5.39 -8.10
C PRO A 92 19.15 -4.04 -8.82
N PRO A 93 20.30 -3.36 -9.02
CA PRO A 93 20.37 -2.02 -9.61
C PRO A 93 19.88 -1.93 -11.08
N ASN A 94 19.34 -3.02 -11.64
CA ASN A 94 18.88 -3.17 -13.01
C ASN A 94 17.40 -3.56 -13.16
N GLN A 95 16.60 -3.61 -12.08
CA GLN A 95 15.16 -3.73 -12.23
C GLN A 95 14.52 -2.34 -12.31
N PRO A 96 13.52 -2.13 -13.19
CA PRO A 96 12.71 -0.93 -13.14
C PRO A 96 12.11 -0.81 -11.74
N SER A 97 12.14 0.40 -11.17
CA SER A 97 11.48 0.68 -9.90
C SER A 97 10.05 0.13 -9.95
N GLU A 98 9.62 -0.63 -8.93
CA GLU A 98 8.25 -1.14 -8.83
C GLU A 98 7.28 0.01 -9.06
N SER A 99 6.36 -0.14 -10.02
CA SER A 99 5.32 0.86 -10.29
C SER A 99 4.46 1.06 -9.03
N SER A 100 3.89 2.25 -8.85
CA SER A 100 3.01 2.56 -7.72
C SER A 100 1.88 1.53 -7.51
N LYS A 101 1.37 0.97 -8.61
CA LYS A 101 0.41 -0.14 -8.63
C LYS A 101 0.98 -1.41 -8.01
N GLU A 102 2.16 -1.84 -8.46
CA GLU A 102 2.81 -3.07 -8.00
C GLU A 102 3.16 -2.97 -6.51
N LEU A 103 3.66 -1.83 -6.07
CA LEU A 103 3.96 -1.56 -4.66
C LEU A 103 2.70 -1.70 -3.78
N LEU A 104 1.57 -1.14 -4.24
CA LEU A 104 0.30 -1.21 -3.52
C LEU A 104 -0.26 -2.64 -3.49
N GLU A 105 -0.20 -3.35 -4.62
CA GLU A 105 -0.62 -4.75 -4.71
C GLU A 105 0.19 -5.65 -3.76
N ASN A 106 1.51 -5.47 -3.72
CA ASN A 106 2.42 -6.23 -2.87
C ASN A 106 2.13 -5.99 -1.39
N VAL A 107 1.90 -4.75 -0.99
CA VAL A 107 1.57 -4.38 0.40
C VAL A 107 0.21 -4.94 0.82
N ILE A 108 -0.80 -4.87 -0.06
CA ILE A 108 -2.13 -5.43 0.22
C ILE A 108 -2.03 -6.94 0.37
N LYS A 109 -1.40 -7.64 -0.58
CA LYS A 109 -1.20 -9.10 -0.49
C LYS A 109 -0.45 -9.50 0.78
N LYS A 110 0.58 -8.77 1.19
CA LYS A 110 1.40 -9.13 2.36
C LYS A 110 0.68 -8.94 3.70
N ASN A 111 -0.19 -7.93 3.81
CA ASN A 111 -0.83 -7.56 5.08
C ASN A 111 -2.29 -8.02 5.18
N SER A 112 -2.91 -8.42 4.06
CA SER A 112 -4.28 -8.89 4.02
C SER A 112 -4.42 -10.27 4.67
N PRO A 113 -5.40 -10.48 5.57
CA PRO A 113 -5.72 -11.80 6.10
C PRO A 113 -6.32 -12.73 5.03
N LEU A 114 -6.69 -12.21 3.85
CA LEU A 114 -7.17 -13.00 2.71
C LEU A 114 -6.03 -13.67 1.93
N SER A 115 -4.78 -13.24 2.14
CA SER A 115 -3.61 -13.97 1.63
C SER A 115 -3.33 -15.20 2.48
N ASP A 116 -4.33 -16.06 2.64
CA ASP A 116 -4.08 -17.45 2.97
C ASP A 116 -3.54 -18.14 1.71
N LYS A 117 -2.29 -17.82 1.37
CA LYS A 117 -1.44 -18.85 0.76
C LYS A 117 -0.80 -19.56 1.94
N PRO A 118 -1.22 -20.78 2.27
CA PRO A 118 -0.30 -21.67 2.95
C PRO A 118 0.90 -21.78 2.00
N LYS A 119 2.04 -21.22 2.42
CA LYS A 119 3.34 -21.71 1.97
C LYS A 119 3.50 -23.07 2.64
N ASN A 120 2.68 -24.04 2.21
CA ASN A 120 2.84 -25.42 2.63
C ASN A 120 4.12 -25.90 1.95
N ASN A 121 5.17 -26.04 2.77
CA ASN A 121 6.33 -26.85 2.47
C ASN A 121 5.86 -28.25 2.06
N GLN A 122 5.75 -28.55 0.76
CA GLN A 122 5.81 -29.95 0.28
C GLN A 122 6.55 -29.98 -1.07
N GLN A 123 7.84 -30.36 -1.03
CA GLN A 123 8.41 -31.60 -1.58
C GLN A 123 8.94 -31.39 -3.01
N HIS A 124 10.22 -31.59 -3.31
CA HIS A 124 10.99 -32.84 -3.14
C HIS A 124 12.50 -32.57 -2.97
#